data_AF-A0A6P0XAZ9-F1
#
_entry.id   AF-A0A6P0XAZ9-F1
#
_cell.length_a   1.000
_cell.length_b   1.000
_cell.length_c   1.000
_cell.angle_alpha   90.00
_cell.angle_beta   90.00
_cell.angle_gamma   90.00
#
_symmetry.space_group_name_H-M   'P 1'
#
loop_
_entity.id
_entity.type
_entity.pdbx_description
1 polymer ?
#
loop_
_entity_poly.entity_id
_entity_poly.type
_entity_poly.pdbx_seq_one_letter_code
_entity_poly.pdbx_strand_id
1 'polypeptide(L)' 'MILDNLRELQEACDREWILSTEQVATLLNLQSNNIKDGMQRHGFKFVRSDNQGQQSGWEIQKY' A
#
# COMPACT_ATOMS: atom_id res chain seq x y z
N MET A 1 0.39 17.36 3.80
CA MET A 1 1.13 16.34 3.02
C MET A 1 1.07 14.96 3.67
N ILE A 2 1.29 14.76 4.97
CA ILE A 2 1.15 13.42 5.59
C ILE A 2 -0.33 13.01 5.82
N LEU A 3 -1.20 13.96 6.17
CA LEU A 3 -2.63 13.70 6.43
C LEU A 3 -3.41 13.23 5.20
N ASP A 4 -3.03 13.72 4.01
CA ASP A 4 -3.68 13.37 2.75
C ASP A 4 -3.36 11.91 2.38
N ASN A 5 -2.08 11.54 2.46
CA ASN A 5 -1.62 10.17 2.25
C ASN A 5 -2.29 9.18 3.22
N LEU A 6 -2.44 9.53 4.50
CA LEU A 6 -3.10 8.67 5.49
C LEU A 6 -4.58 8.48 5.16
N ARG A 7 -5.24 9.52 4.66
CA ARG A 7 -6.63 9.44 4.21
C ARG A 7 -6.76 8.52 2.99
N GLU A 8 -5.88 8.66 2.00
CA GLU A 8 -5.85 7.76 0.84
C GLU A 8 -5.58 6.31 1.22
N LEU A 9 -4.65 6.05 2.15
CA LEU A 9 -4.40 4.71 2.70
C LEU A 9 -5.63 4.15 3.40
N GLN A 10 -6.35 4.99 4.15
CA GLN A 10 -7.56 4.60 4.84
C GLN A 10 -8.70 4.29 3.86
N GLU A 11 -8.88 5.10 2.81
CA GLU A 11 -9.87 4.87 1.76
C GLU A 11 -9.54 3.63 0.93
N ALA A 12 -8.26 3.41 0.62
CA ALA A 12 -7.80 2.21 -0.07
C ALA A 12 -8.04 0.96 0.79
N CYS A 13 -7.81 1.03 2.10
CA CYS A 13 -8.12 -0.05 3.02
C CYS A 13 -9.63 -0.30 3.15
N ASP A 14 -10.45 0.76 3.23
CA ASP A 14 -11.90 0.65 3.37
C ASP A 14 -12.58 0.08 2.12
N ARG A 15 -12.04 0.40 0.94
CA ARG A 15 -12.54 -0.06 -0.36
C ARG A 15 -11.84 -1.31 -0.91
N GLU A 16 -10.95 -1.92 -0.12
CA GLU A 16 -10.12 -3.06 -0.54
C GLU A 16 -9.39 -2.81 -1.88
N TRP A 17 -8.92 -1.57 -2.06
CA TRP A 17 -8.21 -1.19 -3.28
C TRP A 17 -6.82 -1.77 -3.34
N ILE A 18 -6.49 -2.25 -4.54
CA ILE A 18 -5.15 -2.71 -4.88
C ILE A 18 -4.36 -1.52 -5.44
N LEU A 19 -3.33 -1.12 -4.71
CA LEU A 19 -2.46 -0.02 -5.09
C LEU A 19 -1.21 -0.53 -5.78
N SER A 20 -0.73 0.20 -6.78
CA SER A 20 0.55 -0.10 -7.42
C SER A 20 1.73 0.21 -6.47
N THR A 21 2.87 -0.44 -6.69
CA THR A 21 4.08 -0.20 -5.90
C THR A 21 4.48 1.28 -5.84
N GLU A 22 4.33 2.02 -6.94
CA GLU A 22 4.61 3.47 -6.99
C GLU A 22 3.64 4.30 -6.14
N GLN A 23 2.36 3.92 -6.10
CA GLN A 23 1.37 4.59 -5.27
C GLN A 23 1.68 4.37 -3.79
N VAL A 24 1.95 3.13 -3.39
CA VAL A 24 2.35 2.82 -2.02
C VAL A 24 3.65 3.52 -1.64
N ALA A 25 4.63 3.57 -2.54
CA ALA A 25 5.89 4.30 -2.35
C ALA A 25 5.63 5.79 -2.07
N THR A 26 4.75 6.41 -2.87
CA THR A 26 4.35 7.81 -2.73
C THR A 26 3.64 8.07 -1.40
N LEU A 27 2.66 7.22 -1.07
CA LEU A 27 1.86 7.34 0.16
C LEU A 27 2.73 7.18 1.42
N LEU A 28 3.66 6.23 1.40
CA LEU A 28 4.58 5.97 2.51
C LEU A 28 5.79 6.90 2.53
N ASN A 29 5.97 7.74 1.50
CA ASN A 29 7.16 8.54 1.25
C ASN A 29 8.44 7.68 1.34
N LEU A 30 8.41 6.54 0.65
CA LEU A 30 9.46 5.54 0.58
C LEU A 30 9.84 5.30 -0.86
N GLN A 31 11.06 4.82 -1.09
CA GLN A 31 11.41 4.28 -2.39
C GLN A 31 10.75 2.90 -2.57
N SER A 32 10.25 2.63 -3.78
CA SER A 32 9.59 1.37 -4.16
C SER A 32 10.37 0.11 -3.75
N ASN A 33 11.70 0.20 -3.73
CA ASN A 33 12.59 -0.92 -3.38
C ASN A 33 12.60 -1.27 -1.88
N ASN A 34 12.02 -0.41 -1.03
CA ASN A 34 11.91 -0.63 0.42
C ASN A 34 10.55 -1.20 0.84
N ILE A 35 9.61 -1.37 -0.09
CA ILE A 35 8.30 -1.95 0.20
C ILE A 35 8.42 -3.46 0.14
N LYS A 36 8.12 -4.12 1.25
CA LYS A 36 8.20 -5.58 1.39
C LYS A 36 6.83 -6.16 1.66
N ASP A 37 6.63 -7.39 1.23
CA ASP A 37 5.42 -8.14 1.58
C ASP A 37 5.27 -8.27 3.10
N GLY A 38 4.05 -8.03 3.60
CA GLY A 38 3.74 -8.03 5.03
C GLY A 38 4.29 -6.83 5.80
N MET A 39 4.78 -5.79 5.12
CA MET A 39 5.25 -4.56 5.76
C MET A 39 4.12 -3.86 6.52
N GLN A 40 4.42 -3.33 7.71
CA GLN A 40 3.46 -2.59 8.53
C GLN A 40 3.96 -1.16 8.72
N ARG A 41 3.11 -0.18 8.44
CA ARG A 41 3.44 1.24 8.61
C ARG A 41 2.18 2.07 8.83
N HIS A 42 2.27 3.06 9.71
CA HIS A 42 1.17 3.96 10.04
C HIS A 42 -0.14 3.26 10.48
N GLY A 43 -0.06 2.06 11.06
CA GLY A 43 -1.24 1.26 11.44
C GLY A 43 -1.88 0.46 10.29
N PHE A 44 -1.21 0.41 9.14
CA PHE A 44 -1.64 -0.37 7.99
C PHE A 44 -0.62 -1.46 7.65
N LYS A 45 -1.10 -2.60 7.19
CA LYS A 45 -0.32 -3.73 6.68
C LYS A 45 -0.47 -3.78 5.17
N PHE A 46 0.66 -3.86 4.48
CA PHE A 46 0.75 -3.92 3.03
C PHE A 46 1.06 -5.36 2.63
N VAL A 47 0.12 -5.99 1.94
CA VAL A 47 0.23 -7.37 1.48
C VAL A 47 0.33 -7.35 -0.04
N ARG A 48 1.31 -8.04 -0.60
CA ARG A 48 1.48 -8.11 -2.04
C ARG A 48 0.43 -9.05 -2.61
N SER A 49 -0.44 -8.53 -3.46
CA SER A 49 -1.40 -9.31 -4.24
C SER A 49 -0.75 -9.63 -5.59
N ASP A 50 -0.14 -10.81 -5.68
CA ASP A 50 0.50 -11.29 -6.90
C ASP A 50 -0.51 -12.12 -7.70
N ASN A 51 -1.15 -11.49 -8.69
CA ASN A 51 -2.02 -12.20 -9.62
C ASN A 51 -1.16 -12.71 -10.78
N GLN A 52 -1.01 -14.04 -10.89
CA GLN A 52 -0.14 -14.77 -11.82
C GLN A 52 0.12 -14.08 -13.18
N GLY A 53 1.17 -13.25 -13.26
CA GLY A 53 1.72 -12.76 -14.52
C GLY A 53 1.32 -11.36 -14.99
N GLN A 54 0.44 -10.62 -14.29
CA GLN A 54 0.15 -9.22 -14.61
C GLN A 54 0.12 -8.36 -13.35
N GLN A 55 1.12 -7.47 -13.25
CA GLN A 55 1.23 -6.34 -12.31
C GLN A 55 0.96 -6.68 -10.84
N SER A 56 2.04 -6.92 -10.10
CA SER A 56 1.98 -7.04 -8.63
C SER A 56 1.41 -5.78 -8.01
N GLY A 57 0.25 -5.91 -7.36
CA GLY A 57 -0.39 -4.85 -6.61
C GLY A 57 -0.22 -5.04 -5.10
N TRP A 58 -0.63 -4.04 -4.33
CA TRP A 58 -0.56 -4.03 -2.87
C TRP A 58 -1.94 -3.83 -2.29
N GLU A 59 -2.38 -4.80 -1.51
CA GLU A 59 -3.57 -4.71 -0.69
C GLU A 59 -3.20 -4.08 0.66
N ILE A 60 -4.06 -3.17 1.12
CA ILE A 60 -3.89 -2.49 2.40
C ILE A 60 -4.90 -3.01 3.40
N GLN A 61 -4.41 -3.54 4.51
CA GLN A 61 -5.20 -4.04 5.62
C GLN A 61 -4.95 -3.18 6.87
N LYS A 62 -5.96 -2.99 7.72
CA LYS A 62 -5.75 -2.39 9.05
C LYS A 62 -5.04 -3.40 9.96
N TYR A 63 -4.01 -2.93 10.65
CA TYR A 63 -3.28 -3.70 11.66
C TYR A 63 -3.70 -3.25 13.07
#